data_AF-A0A348Z6C0-F1
#
_entry.id   AF-A0A348Z6C0-F1
#
_cell.length_a   1.000
_cell.length_b   1.000
_cell.length_c   1.000
_cell.angle_alpha   90.00
_cell.angle_beta   90.00
_cell.angle_gamma   90.00
#
_symmetry.space_group_name_H-M   'P 1'
#
loop_
_entity.id
_entity.type
_entity.pdbx_description
1 polymer ?
#
loop_
_entity_poly.entity_id
_entity_poly.type
_entity_poly.pdbx_seq_one_letter_code
_entity_poly.pdbx_strand_id
1 'polypeptide(L)'
;MMYKIKDSKRKHMIEAYDQDNNLVGEGIISPFMESDLYERPRLNIYIDIKVKDVIDKRELKDQIFDEIMKKSQVIRQENKELDVRIYHCCFSDNKENIAYYSSKKGFNHDEGMHIIKKKITEERLQITDIEGIDFATLEFINEDEIKQLVEKQNEVFVRGYSIEDIKELRRENQWFSIAAKHRGEIVGNIIIIVKEDGLNNKYGWVDDLFVSKEWRKQGVGKNLIIRAFQGLKDLNIKESRLEVWSANKRALSVYNSVGYEFHEETESSIGMSL
;
A
#
# COMPACT_ATOMS: atom_id res chain seq x y z
N MET A 1 -4.91 37.73 4.95
CA MET A 1 -3.90 38.51 4.18
C MET A 1 -4.02 38.21 2.68
N MET A 2 -3.56 39.09 1.78
CA MET A 2 -3.56 38.80 0.33
C MET A 2 -2.30 38.03 -0.05
N TYR A 3 -2.44 36.74 -0.35
CA TYR A 3 -1.35 35.88 -0.82
C TYR A 3 -1.35 35.78 -2.35
N LYS A 4 -0.16 35.73 -2.94
CA LYS A 4 0.00 35.46 -4.37
C LYS A 4 0.20 33.97 -4.58
N ILE A 5 -0.81 33.30 -5.11
CA ILE A 5 -0.78 31.88 -5.46
C ILE A 5 -0.53 31.74 -6.95
N LYS A 6 0.44 30.90 -7.34
CA LYS A 6 0.78 30.64 -8.75
C LYS A 6 1.32 29.23 -8.94
N ASP A 7 1.29 28.77 -10.19
CA ASP A 7 1.97 27.54 -10.58
C ASP A 7 3.48 27.63 -10.32
N SER A 8 4.03 26.57 -9.74
CA SER A 8 5.46 26.44 -9.61
C SER A 8 6.09 26.07 -10.95
N LYS A 9 7.39 26.36 -11.08
CA LYS A 9 8.22 25.76 -12.13
C LYS A 9 8.41 24.24 -11.91
N ARG A 10 8.23 23.76 -10.68
CA ARG A 10 8.20 22.32 -10.36
C ARG A 10 6.87 21.75 -10.84
N LYS A 11 6.94 20.62 -11.56
CA LYS A 11 5.75 19.92 -12.06
C LYS A 11 4.83 19.54 -10.88
N HIS A 12 3.52 19.57 -11.10
CA HIS A 12 2.51 19.10 -10.13
C HIS A 12 2.47 19.91 -8.82
N MET A 13 2.82 21.19 -8.86
CA MET A 13 2.97 21.97 -7.63
C MET A 13 2.54 23.43 -7.79
N ILE A 14 1.97 23.98 -6.73
CA ILE A 14 1.50 25.36 -6.58
C ILE A 14 2.28 26.00 -5.43
N GLU A 15 2.65 27.27 -5.57
CA GLU A 15 3.38 28.03 -4.56
C GLU A 15 2.58 29.27 -4.14
N ALA A 16 2.59 29.57 -2.85
CA ALA A 16 1.96 30.75 -2.28
C ALA A 16 3.01 31.67 -1.64
N TYR A 17 2.94 32.95 -1.97
CA TYR A 17 3.88 33.98 -1.53
C TYR A 17 3.16 35.08 -0.73
N ASP A 18 3.84 35.59 0.29
CA ASP A 18 3.39 36.77 1.03
C ASP A 18 3.68 38.07 0.25
N GLN A 19 3.37 39.22 0.87
CA GLN A 19 3.56 40.54 0.27
C GLN A 19 5.03 40.91 0.05
N ASP A 20 5.92 40.33 0.86
CA ASP A 20 7.38 40.50 0.77
C ASP A 20 8.02 39.48 -0.20
N ASN A 21 7.18 38.73 -0.93
CA ASN A 21 7.58 37.71 -1.90
C ASN A 21 8.36 36.52 -1.28
N ASN A 22 8.13 36.24 0.01
CA ASN A 22 8.60 35.02 0.65
C ASN A 22 7.66 33.85 0.35
N LEU A 23 8.22 32.68 0.07
CA LEU A 23 7.43 31.44 -0.05
C LEU A 23 6.87 31.05 1.33
N VAL A 24 5.55 31.03 1.45
CA VAL A 24 4.82 30.76 2.71
C VAL A 24 3.90 29.55 2.64
N GLY A 25 3.63 29.01 1.45
CA GLY A 25 2.88 27.77 1.30
C GLY A 25 3.17 27.05 -0.02
N GLU A 26 2.97 25.75 -0.01
CA GLU A 26 3.13 24.85 -1.14
C GLU A 26 1.94 23.88 -1.20
N GLY A 27 1.42 23.65 -2.40
CA GLY A 27 0.39 22.65 -2.67
C GLY A 27 0.86 21.66 -3.73
N ILE A 28 0.74 20.37 -3.47
CA ILE A 28 1.00 19.30 -4.44
C ILE A 28 -0.33 18.93 -5.10
N ILE A 29 -0.29 18.73 -6.42
CA ILE A 29 -1.39 18.18 -7.22
C ILE A 29 -0.82 17.15 -8.21
N SER A 30 -0.82 15.89 -7.82
CA SER A 30 -0.18 14.81 -8.56
C SER A 30 -1.22 13.83 -9.10
N PRO A 31 -1.67 13.99 -10.36
CA PRO A 31 -2.51 13.00 -11.04
C PRO A 31 -1.69 11.76 -11.42
N PHE A 32 -2.26 10.57 -11.23
CA PHE A 32 -1.70 9.31 -11.68
C PHE A 32 -2.82 8.27 -11.91
N MET A 33 -2.58 7.32 -12.81
CA MET A 33 -3.47 6.18 -13.00
C MET A 33 -3.24 5.17 -11.89
N GLU A 34 -4.30 4.73 -11.21
CA GLU A 34 -4.17 3.60 -10.29
C GLU A 34 -3.92 2.30 -11.07
N SER A 35 -3.24 1.36 -10.42
CA SER A 35 -3.27 -0.06 -10.75
C SER A 35 -4.68 -0.67 -10.86
N ASP A 36 -4.75 -1.90 -11.37
CA ASP A 36 -5.98 -2.69 -11.63
C ASP A 36 -6.77 -3.11 -10.36
N LEU A 37 -6.76 -2.29 -9.31
CA LEU A 37 -7.49 -2.54 -8.06
C LEU A 37 -8.99 -2.27 -8.19
N TYR A 38 -9.38 -1.36 -9.08
CA TYR A 38 -10.75 -0.89 -9.23
C TYR A 38 -11.44 -1.54 -10.44
N GLU A 39 -12.76 -1.73 -10.34
CA GLU A 39 -13.57 -2.27 -11.44
C GLU A 39 -13.58 -1.36 -12.67
N ARG A 40 -13.41 -0.05 -12.45
CA ARG A 40 -13.28 0.96 -13.51
C ARG A 40 -11.91 1.61 -13.40
N PRO A 41 -11.25 1.93 -14.54
CA PRO A 41 -10.02 2.70 -14.53
C PRO A 41 -10.20 4.00 -13.75
N ARG A 42 -9.36 4.19 -12.72
CA ARG A 42 -9.42 5.35 -11.83
C ARG A 42 -8.18 6.20 -11.96
N LEU A 43 -8.37 7.50 -12.23
CA LEU A 43 -7.34 8.52 -12.14
C LEU A 43 -7.39 9.15 -10.76
N ASN A 44 -6.33 8.97 -10.00
CA ASN A 44 -6.17 9.48 -8.66
C ASN A 44 -5.39 10.81 -8.72
N ILE A 45 -5.91 11.85 -8.04
CA ILE A 45 -5.24 13.13 -7.86
C ILE A 45 -4.83 13.21 -6.38
N TYR A 46 -3.58 12.86 -6.11
CA TYR A 46 -3.01 13.04 -4.78
C TYR A 46 -2.72 14.51 -4.53
N ILE A 47 -3.15 15.00 -3.36
CA ILE A 47 -2.91 16.37 -2.92
C ILE A 47 -2.23 16.40 -1.55
N ASP A 48 -1.41 17.42 -1.31
CA ASP A 48 -0.81 17.72 0.00
C ASP A 48 -0.61 19.24 0.08
N ILE A 49 -0.84 19.84 1.24
CA ILE A 49 -0.72 21.28 1.45
C ILE A 49 0.12 21.56 2.68
N LYS A 50 1.26 22.22 2.45
CA LYS A 50 2.19 22.66 3.50
C LYS A 50 2.18 24.17 3.58
N VAL A 51 1.98 24.71 4.78
CA VAL A 51 1.95 26.15 5.02
C VAL A 51 2.84 26.45 6.22
N LYS A 52 3.64 27.51 6.12
CA LYS A 52 4.47 28.02 7.23
C LYS A 52 3.59 28.52 8.37
N ASP A 53 4.18 28.67 9.55
CA ASP A 53 3.48 29.23 10.70
C ASP A 53 3.30 30.75 10.52
N VAL A 54 2.17 31.12 9.90
CA VAL A 54 1.75 32.50 9.64
C VAL A 54 0.40 32.74 10.32
N ILE A 55 0.09 33.99 10.67
CA ILE A 55 -1.12 34.36 11.43
C ILE A 55 -2.39 33.77 10.79
N ASP A 56 -2.50 33.83 9.46
CA ASP A 56 -3.66 33.36 8.70
C ASP A 56 -3.44 31.96 8.09
N LYS A 57 -2.66 31.09 8.74
CA LYS A 57 -2.25 29.76 8.20
C LYS A 57 -3.42 28.96 7.63
N ARG A 58 -4.57 28.92 8.33
CA ARG A 58 -5.76 28.18 7.87
C ARG A 58 -6.38 28.80 6.63
N GLU A 59 -6.51 30.12 6.58
CA GLU A 59 -7.03 30.84 5.41
C GLU A 59 -6.13 30.63 4.20
N LEU A 60 -4.80 30.70 4.39
CA LEU A 60 -3.85 30.39 3.33
C LEU A 60 -3.97 28.94 2.84
N LYS A 61 -4.11 27.97 3.76
CA LYS A 61 -4.34 26.57 3.42
C LYS A 61 -5.63 26.39 2.60
N ASP A 62 -6.69 27.13 2.94
CA ASP A 62 -7.97 27.14 2.23
C ASP A 62 -7.82 27.74 0.82
N GLN A 63 -7.11 28.86 0.67
CA GLN A 63 -6.85 29.47 -0.64
C GLN A 63 -6.05 28.53 -1.57
N ILE A 64 -5.03 27.82 -1.05
CA ILE A 64 -4.29 26.83 -1.83
C ILE A 64 -5.20 25.65 -2.20
N PHE A 65 -6.03 25.19 -1.26
CA PHE A 65 -7.00 24.11 -1.51
C PHE A 65 -7.97 24.47 -2.62
N ASP A 66 -8.49 25.70 -2.65
CA ASP A 66 -9.40 26.16 -3.69
C ASP A 66 -8.75 26.17 -5.08
N GLU A 67 -7.49 26.58 -5.18
CA GLU A 67 -6.72 26.52 -6.43
C GLU A 67 -6.46 25.08 -6.89
N ILE A 68 -6.15 24.17 -5.94
CA ILE A 68 -6.06 22.74 -6.21
C ILE A 68 -7.38 22.22 -6.76
N MET A 69 -8.51 22.53 -6.11
CA MET A 69 -9.83 22.08 -6.54
C MET A 69 -10.19 22.55 -7.95
N LYS A 70 -9.89 23.80 -8.30
CA LYS A 70 -10.08 24.33 -9.66
C LYS A 70 -9.30 23.53 -10.69
N LYS A 71 -8.02 23.23 -10.41
CA LYS A 71 -7.18 22.44 -11.30
C LYS A 71 -7.65 20.99 -11.40
N SER A 72 -8.06 20.39 -10.29
CA SER A 72 -8.58 19.02 -10.28
C SER A 72 -9.87 18.90 -11.10
N GLN A 73 -10.72 19.93 -11.12
CA GLN A 73 -11.90 19.99 -12.00
C GLN A 73 -11.52 20.06 -13.49
N VAL A 74 -10.45 20.78 -13.86
CA VAL A 74 -9.93 20.76 -15.23
C VAL A 74 -9.47 19.36 -15.62
N ILE A 75 -8.70 18.70 -14.74
CA ILE A 75 -8.25 17.31 -14.96
C ILE A 75 -9.47 16.38 -15.13
N ARG A 76 -10.51 16.51 -14.30
CA ARG A 76 -11.77 15.76 -14.45
C ARG A 76 -12.40 15.97 -15.83
N GLN A 77 -12.48 17.21 -16.30
CA GLN A 77 -13.08 17.54 -17.60
C GLN A 77 -12.30 17.00 -18.79
N GLU A 78 -10.98 16.88 -18.67
CA GLU A 78 -10.10 16.27 -19.67
C GLU A 78 -10.17 14.73 -19.67
N ASN A 79 -10.66 14.12 -18.58
CA ASN A 79 -10.65 12.67 -18.34
C ASN A 79 -12.05 12.12 -18.04
N LYS A 80 -13.08 12.52 -18.80
CA LYS A 80 -14.50 12.19 -18.54
C LYS A 80 -14.84 10.69 -18.54
N GLU A 81 -14.04 9.89 -19.24
CA GLU A 81 -14.22 8.44 -19.33
C GLU A 81 -13.68 7.69 -18.10
N LEU A 82 -12.89 8.38 -17.25
CA LEU A 82 -12.28 7.81 -16.06
C LEU A 82 -13.10 8.16 -14.82
N ASP A 83 -13.05 7.28 -13.82
CA ASP A 83 -13.36 7.71 -12.46
C ASP A 83 -12.20 8.58 -11.96
N VAL A 84 -12.46 9.84 -11.63
CA VAL A 84 -11.43 10.79 -11.20
C VAL A 84 -11.67 11.11 -9.74
N ARG A 85 -10.71 10.77 -8.90
CA ARG A 85 -10.81 10.94 -7.44
C ARG A 85 -9.71 11.86 -6.96
N ILE A 86 -10.06 12.83 -6.13
CA ILE A 86 -9.10 13.70 -5.43
C ILE A 86 -9.00 13.25 -3.98
N TYR A 87 -7.80 13.18 -3.43
CA TYR A 87 -7.61 12.77 -2.04
C TYR A 87 -6.27 13.21 -1.45
N HIS A 88 -6.22 13.22 -0.12
CA HIS A 88 -4.99 13.24 0.65
C HIS A 88 -4.87 11.94 1.46
N CYS A 89 -3.65 11.43 1.62
CA CYS A 89 -3.37 10.30 2.50
C CYS A 89 -2.77 10.83 3.81
N CYS A 90 -3.43 10.57 4.94
CA CYS A 90 -2.95 10.93 6.27
C CYS A 90 -2.47 9.69 6.99
N PHE A 91 -1.31 9.75 7.66
CA PHE A 91 -1.06 8.81 8.76
C PHE A 91 -2.19 8.91 9.79
N SER A 92 -2.62 7.78 10.33
CA SER A 92 -3.81 7.69 11.18
C SER A 92 -3.65 8.46 12.50
N ASP A 93 -2.43 8.76 12.93
CA ASP A 93 -2.10 9.58 14.09
C ASP A 93 -2.11 11.10 13.80
N ASN A 94 -2.10 11.53 12.52
CA ASN A 94 -2.13 12.93 12.13
C ASN A 94 -3.56 13.51 12.19
N LYS A 95 -4.07 13.70 13.41
CA LYS A 95 -5.44 14.16 13.67
C LYS A 95 -5.73 15.56 13.10
N GLU A 96 -4.74 16.44 13.02
CA GLU A 96 -4.90 17.80 12.46
C GLU A 96 -5.21 17.75 10.97
N ASN A 97 -4.43 17.00 10.18
CA ASN A 97 -4.69 16.87 8.75
C ASN A 97 -6.00 16.12 8.49
N ILE A 98 -6.27 15.05 9.24
CA ILE A 98 -7.53 14.31 9.13
C ILE A 98 -8.71 15.28 9.33
N ALA A 99 -8.72 16.03 10.43
CA ALA A 99 -9.78 17.00 10.71
C ALA A 99 -9.88 18.09 9.63
N TYR A 100 -8.75 18.58 9.12
CA TYR A 100 -8.73 19.60 8.07
C TYR A 100 -9.40 19.09 6.79
N TYR A 101 -8.97 17.95 6.24
CA TYR A 101 -9.53 17.44 4.98
C TYR A 101 -10.95 16.93 5.15
N SER A 102 -11.30 16.28 6.26
CA SER A 102 -12.68 15.88 6.56
C SER A 102 -13.64 17.06 6.73
N SER A 103 -13.13 18.26 7.03
CA SER A 103 -13.96 19.47 7.08
C SER A 103 -14.37 20.00 5.70
N LYS A 104 -13.74 19.51 4.62
CA LYS A 104 -14.00 19.97 3.25
C LYS A 104 -15.25 19.30 2.71
N LYS A 105 -16.11 20.11 2.07
CA LYS A 105 -17.37 19.62 1.51
C LYS A 105 -17.11 18.47 0.52
N GLY A 106 -17.74 17.33 0.77
CA GLY A 106 -17.67 16.14 -0.08
C GLY A 106 -16.50 15.21 0.24
N PHE A 107 -15.47 15.66 0.96
CA PHE A 107 -14.34 14.83 1.36
C PHE A 107 -14.78 13.90 2.50
N ASN A 108 -14.59 12.60 2.30
CA ASN A 108 -14.92 11.57 3.27
C ASN A 108 -13.77 10.57 3.38
N HIS A 109 -13.72 9.84 4.49
CA HIS A 109 -12.86 8.68 4.62
C HIS A 109 -13.53 7.48 3.93
N ASP A 110 -12.90 6.93 2.90
CA ASP A 110 -13.42 5.81 2.09
C ASP A 110 -12.42 4.65 1.92
N GLU A 111 -11.11 4.93 1.98
CA GLU A 111 -10.02 3.96 1.80
C GLU A 111 -8.88 4.22 2.81
N GLY A 112 -7.97 3.26 2.98
CA GLY A 112 -6.83 3.40 3.89
C GLY A 112 -5.91 2.19 3.87
N MET A 113 -4.71 2.31 4.46
CA MET A 113 -3.82 1.18 4.73
C MET A 113 -4.23 0.49 6.02
N HIS A 114 -4.51 -0.80 5.95
CA HIS A 114 -4.94 -1.61 7.08
C HIS A 114 -3.88 -2.63 7.43
N ILE A 115 -3.46 -2.65 8.69
CA ILE A 115 -2.86 -3.83 9.28
C ILE A 115 -3.97 -4.81 9.60
N ILE A 116 -3.87 -6.02 9.07
CA ILE A 116 -4.74 -7.15 9.39
C ILE A 116 -3.90 -8.23 10.08
N LYS A 117 -4.53 -9.00 10.97
CA LYS A 117 -3.86 -10.06 11.73
C LYS A 117 -4.63 -11.36 11.80
N LYS A 118 -3.90 -12.46 11.94
CA LYS A 118 -4.41 -13.80 12.22
C LYS A 118 -3.71 -14.35 13.46
N LYS A 119 -4.48 -14.74 14.47
CA LYS A 119 -3.96 -15.60 15.55
C LYS A 119 -3.75 -17.00 15.01
N ILE A 120 -2.54 -17.53 15.15
CA ILE A 120 -2.19 -18.89 14.75
C ILE A 120 -2.59 -19.83 15.89
N THR A 121 -3.59 -20.66 15.63
CA THR A 121 -4.15 -21.64 16.57
C THR A 121 -3.81 -23.06 16.13
N GLU A 122 -4.13 -24.06 16.96
CA GLU A 122 -3.97 -25.48 16.59
C GLU A 122 -4.87 -25.92 15.41
N GLU A 123 -5.81 -25.07 14.99
CA GLU A 123 -6.64 -25.32 13.82
C GLU A 123 -5.78 -25.63 12.59
N ARG A 124 -6.12 -26.73 11.91
CA ARG A 124 -5.47 -27.14 10.67
C ARG A 124 -6.32 -26.66 9.50
N LEU A 125 -5.88 -25.58 8.87
CA LEU A 125 -6.43 -25.18 7.58
C LEU A 125 -5.99 -26.18 6.50
N GLN A 126 -6.93 -26.55 5.64
CA GLN A 126 -6.69 -27.51 4.58
C GLN A 126 -5.77 -26.93 3.51
N ILE A 127 -4.60 -27.56 3.32
CA ILE A 127 -3.76 -27.38 2.13
C ILE A 127 -4.44 -28.12 0.99
N THR A 128 -4.56 -27.46 -0.15
CA THR A 128 -5.16 -28.03 -1.35
C THR A 128 -4.07 -28.24 -2.38
N ASP A 129 -3.93 -29.47 -2.87
CA ASP A 129 -3.04 -29.74 -3.99
C ASP A 129 -3.55 -29.03 -5.24
N ILE A 130 -2.64 -28.37 -5.95
CA ILE A 130 -2.94 -27.65 -7.18
C ILE A 130 -2.17 -28.36 -8.27
N GLU A 131 -2.87 -28.84 -9.28
CA GLU A 131 -2.27 -29.62 -10.36
C GLU A 131 -1.11 -28.87 -11.02
N GLY A 132 0.05 -29.52 -11.06
CA GLY A 132 1.27 -28.96 -11.65
C GLY A 132 1.96 -27.87 -10.82
N ILE A 133 1.53 -27.61 -9.58
CA ILE A 133 2.20 -26.67 -8.67
C ILE A 133 2.84 -27.41 -7.51
N ASP A 134 4.16 -27.26 -7.40
CA ASP A 134 4.94 -27.71 -6.26
C ASP A 134 5.22 -26.54 -5.31
N PHE A 135 5.34 -26.81 -4.02
CA PHE A 135 5.70 -25.79 -3.03
C PHE A 135 7.06 -26.12 -2.41
N ALA A 136 7.96 -25.15 -2.37
CA ALA A 136 9.31 -25.33 -1.85
C ALA A 136 9.78 -24.12 -1.05
N THR A 137 10.54 -24.35 0.02
CA THR A 137 11.25 -23.29 0.75
C THR A 137 12.35 -22.70 -0.11
N LEU A 138 12.53 -21.38 -0.08
CA LEU A 138 13.68 -20.70 -0.68
C LEU A 138 14.64 -20.27 0.41
N GLU A 139 15.92 -20.59 0.22
CA GLU A 139 17.02 -20.27 1.15
C GLU A 139 17.79 -19.01 0.74
N PHE A 140 17.47 -18.43 -0.42
CA PHE A 140 18.18 -17.28 -1.02
C PHE A 140 19.71 -17.48 -1.12
N ILE A 141 20.11 -18.69 -1.53
CA ILE A 141 21.52 -19.05 -1.78
C ILE A 141 21.84 -18.98 -3.27
N ASN A 142 20.96 -19.54 -4.11
CA ASN A 142 21.16 -19.59 -5.55
C ASN A 142 20.82 -18.23 -6.18
N GLU A 143 21.80 -17.60 -6.82
CA GLU A 143 21.59 -16.30 -7.47
C GLU A 143 20.58 -16.34 -8.60
N ASP A 144 20.48 -17.45 -9.35
CA ASP A 144 19.51 -17.57 -10.43
C ASP A 144 18.08 -17.71 -9.88
N GLU A 145 17.91 -18.34 -8.72
CA GLU A 145 16.62 -18.39 -8.02
C GLU A 145 16.20 -17.02 -7.48
N ILE A 146 17.16 -16.23 -6.95
CA ILE A 146 16.91 -14.85 -6.52
C ILE A 146 16.52 -13.97 -7.70
N LYS A 147 17.26 -14.06 -8.83
CA LYS A 147 16.94 -13.31 -10.05
C LYS A 147 15.53 -13.65 -10.54
N GLN A 148 15.19 -14.93 -10.62
CA GLN A 148 13.85 -15.35 -11.05
C GLN A 148 12.76 -14.83 -10.10
N LEU A 149 12.98 -14.90 -8.78
CA LEU A 149 12.04 -14.35 -7.81
C LEU A 149 11.79 -12.86 -8.03
N VAL A 150 12.87 -12.08 -8.13
CA VAL A 150 12.84 -10.63 -8.33
C VAL A 150 12.16 -10.27 -9.64
N GLU A 151 12.48 -10.97 -10.73
CA GLU A 151 11.84 -10.78 -12.03
C GLU A 151 10.32 -11.01 -11.94
N LYS A 152 9.90 -12.15 -11.38
CA LYS A 152 8.48 -12.53 -11.27
C LYS A 152 7.69 -11.64 -10.33
N GLN A 153 8.30 -11.21 -9.23
CA GLN A 153 7.70 -10.26 -8.30
C GLN A 153 7.47 -8.90 -8.97
N ASN A 154 8.45 -8.40 -9.72
CA ASN A 154 8.37 -7.10 -10.40
C ASN A 154 7.42 -7.08 -11.61
N GLU A 155 7.01 -8.24 -12.14
CA GLU A 155 5.86 -8.34 -13.06
C GLU A 155 4.52 -8.02 -12.34
N VAL A 156 4.47 -8.14 -11.01
CA VAL A 156 3.26 -7.97 -10.19
C VAL A 156 3.23 -6.64 -9.45
N PHE A 157 4.36 -6.21 -8.89
CA PHE A 157 4.45 -5.00 -8.08
C PHE A 157 5.16 -3.87 -8.81
N VAL A 158 4.70 -2.64 -8.59
CA VAL A 158 5.36 -1.42 -9.09
C VAL A 158 6.71 -1.18 -8.40
N ARG A 159 6.85 -1.65 -7.15
CA ARG A 159 8.07 -1.61 -6.35
C ARG A 159 8.23 -2.95 -5.61
N GLY A 160 8.75 -3.97 -6.30
CA GLY A 160 9.17 -5.22 -5.66
C GLY A 160 10.61 -5.13 -5.16
N TYR A 161 11.15 -6.25 -4.69
CA TYR A 161 12.53 -6.32 -4.25
C TYR A 161 13.51 -6.19 -5.42
N SER A 162 14.68 -5.65 -5.12
CA SER A 162 15.90 -5.84 -5.86
C SER A 162 16.65 -7.10 -5.40
N ILE A 163 17.68 -7.49 -6.14
CA ILE A 163 18.57 -8.58 -5.73
C ILE A 163 19.27 -8.21 -4.42
N GLU A 164 19.65 -6.95 -4.27
CA GLU A 164 20.28 -6.41 -3.07
C GLU A 164 19.35 -6.52 -1.86
N ASP A 165 18.06 -6.16 -2.00
CA ASP A 165 17.10 -6.28 -0.89
C ASP A 165 16.97 -7.73 -0.41
N ILE A 166 16.93 -8.71 -1.33
CA ILE A 166 16.89 -10.14 -0.95
C ILE A 166 18.19 -10.59 -0.26
N LYS A 167 19.34 -10.07 -0.71
CA LYS A 167 20.64 -10.35 -0.09
C LYS A 167 20.75 -9.71 1.30
N GLU A 168 20.19 -8.53 1.50
CA GLU A 168 20.11 -7.85 2.79
C GLU A 168 19.15 -8.56 3.73
N LEU A 169 17.95 -8.91 3.25
CA LEU A 169 16.97 -9.72 3.98
C LEU A 169 17.60 -11.02 4.49
N ARG A 170 18.42 -11.70 3.68
CA ARG A 170 19.11 -12.92 4.10
C ARG A 170 20.07 -12.70 5.29
N ARG A 171 20.65 -11.51 5.44
CA ARG A 171 21.60 -11.17 6.51
C ARG A 171 20.92 -10.71 7.79
N GLU A 172 19.66 -10.29 7.71
CA GLU A 172 18.95 -9.63 8.79
C GLU A 172 17.72 -10.43 9.23
N ASN A 173 17.34 -10.27 10.50
CA ASN A 173 16.14 -10.88 11.09
C ASN A 173 16.05 -12.41 10.98
N GLN A 174 15.08 -12.97 11.71
CA GLN A 174 14.63 -14.34 11.47
C GLN A 174 13.57 -14.26 10.38
N TRP A 175 13.74 -14.97 9.27
CA TRP A 175 12.83 -14.95 8.13
C TRP A 175 12.70 -16.35 7.51
N PHE A 176 11.70 -16.54 6.65
CA PHE A 176 11.63 -17.69 5.76
C PHE A 176 10.80 -17.34 4.51
N SER A 177 11.01 -18.09 3.43
CA SER A 177 10.29 -17.90 2.17
C SER A 177 9.77 -19.22 1.63
N ILE A 178 8.57 -19.21 1.04
CA ILE A 178 7.97 -20.38 0.40
C ILE A 178 7.52 -19.99 -1.00
N ALA A 179 8.04 -20.67 -2.02
CA ALA A 179 7.64 -20.50 -3.41
C ALA A 179 6.61 -21.55 -3.83
N ALA A 180 5.70 -21.13 -4.71
CA ALA A 180 4.93 -22.00 -5.58
C ALA A 180 5.65 -22.08 -6.93
N LYS A 181 5.94 -23.30 -7.41
CA LYS A 181 6.69 -23.53 -8.65
C LYS A 181 5.86 -24.35 -9.64
N HIS A 182 5.85 -23.93 -10.91
CA HIS A 182 5.33 -24.72 -12.02
C HIS A 182 6.49 -25.15 -12.91
N ARG A 183 6.71 -26.47 -13.09
CA ARG A 183 7.81 -27.00 -13.91
C ARG A 183 9.19 -26.40 -13.55
N GLY A 184 9.41 -26.13 -12.27
CA GLY A 184 10.65 -25.54 -11.75
C GLY A 184 10.69 -24.01 -11.74
N GLU A 185 9.76 -23.31 -12.39
CA GLU A 185 9.69 -21.85 -12.42
C GLU A 185 8.84 -21.29 -11.27
N ILE A 186 9.30 -20.22 -10.62
CA ILE A 186 8.53 -19.52 -9.58
C ILE A 186 7.30 -18.84 -10.21
N VAL A 187 6.12 -19.20 -9.72
CA VAL A 187 4.82 -18.61 -10.13
C VAL A 187 4.10 -17.89 -9.00
N GLY A 188 4.68 -17.94 -7.80
CA GLY A 188 4.22 -17.20 -6.64
C GLY A 188 5.18 -17.43 -5.48
N ASN A 189 5.21 -16.51 -4.53
CA ASN A 189 6.06 -16.60 -3.36
C ASN A 189 5.42 -15.89 -2.17
N ILE A 190 5.77 -16.32 -0.97
CA ILE A 190 5.50 -15.59 0.27
C ILE A 190 6.81 -15.45 1.06
N ILE A 191 7.12 -14.23 1.51
CA ILE A 191 8.22 -13.95 2.43
C ILE A 191 7.62 -13.55 3.78
N ILE A 192 8.10 -14.22 4.84
CA ILE A 192 7.76 -13.92 6.22
C ILE A 192 9.00 -13.40 6.95
N ILE A 193 8.86 -12.25 7.59
CA ILE A 193 9.86 -11.69 8.52
C ILE A 193 9.31 -11.80 9.93
N VAL A 194 10.07 -12.38 10.85
CA VAL A 194 9.72 -12.38 12.28
C VAL A 194 10.07 -11.01 12.86
N LYS A 195 9.04 -10.30 13.31
CA LYS A 195 9.15 -9.01 13.99
C LYS A 195 8.77 -9.17 15.45
N GLU A 196 9.09 -8.15 16.25
CA GLU A 196 8.79 -8.08 17.67
C GLU A 196 8.08 -6.75 17.97
N ASP A 197 7.02 -6.80 18.77
CA ASP A 197 6.30 -5.59 19.20
C ASP A 197 6.91 -4.96 20.47
N GLY A 198 6.41 -3.80 20.89
CA GLY A 198 6.91 -3.09 22.07
C GLY A 198 6.73 -3.82 23.41
N LEU A 199 6.06 -4.98 23.42
CA LEU A 199 5.90 -5.86 24.58
C LEU A 199 6.74 -7.15 24.44
N ASN A 200 7.68 -7.17 23.51
CA ASN A 200 8.54 -8.31 23.17
C ASN A 200 7.77 -9.55 22.67
N ASN A 201 6.57 -9.38 22.11
CA ASN A 201 5.86 -10.49 21.47
C ASN A 201 6.30 -10.61 20.01
N LYS A 202 6.74 -11.82 19.63
CA LYS A 202 7.08 -12.12 18.24
C LYS A 202 5.83 -12.40 17.40
N TYR A 203 5.84 -11.89 16.18
CA TYR A 203 4.83 -12.14 15.16
C TYR A 203 5.46 -12.30 13.79
N GLY A 204 4.81 -13.06 12.90
CA GLY A 204 5.17 -13.13 11.49
C GLY A 204 4.63 -11.92 10.75
N TRP A 205 5.46 -11.22 10.00
CA TRP A 205 5.06 -10.18 9.08
C TRP A 205 5.11 -10.72 7.65
N VAL A 206 3.98 -10.74 6.94
CA VAL A 206 3.97 -11.03 5.50
C VAL A 206 4.52 -9.82 4.77
N ASP A 207 5.81 -9.87 4.44
CA ASP A 207 6.51 -8.76 3.81
C ASP A 207 6.26 -8.74 2.30
N ASP A 208 6.17 -9.93 1.70
CA ASP A 208 5.84 -10.11 0.30
C ASP A 208 4.92 -11.30 0.09
N LEU A 209 3.92 -11.13 -0.77
CA LEU A 209 3.07 -12.20 -1.26
C LEU A 209 2.60 -11.89 -2.68
N PHE A 210 3.07 -12.66 -3.65
CA PHE A 210 2.58 -12.55 -5.03
C PHE A 210 2.20 -13.91 -5.63
N VAL A 211 1.38 -13.81 -6.68
CA VAL A 211 1.09 -14.90 -7.60
C VAL A 211 1.05 -14.29 -9.00
N SER A 212 1.78 -14.90 -9.94
CA SER A 212 1.79 -14.56 -11.37
C SER A 212 0.36 -14.54 -11.93
N LYS A 213 0.08 -13.63 -12.87
CA LYS A 213 -1.30 -13.28 -13.27
C LYS A 213 -2.11 -14.50 -13.73
N GLU A 214 -1.48 -15.38 -14.49
CA GLU A 214 -2.02 -16.61 -15.07
C GLU A 214 -2.30 -17.72 -14.04
N TRP A 215 -1.66 -17.67 -12.86
CA TRP A 215 -1.85 -18.63 -11.76
C TRP A 215 -2.81 -18.14 -10.66
N ARG A 216 -3.41 -16.95 -10.84
CA ARG A 216 -4.38 -16.39 -9.89
C ARG A 216 -5.73 -17.12 -9.97
N LYS A 217 -6.51 -17.01 -8.89
CA LYS A 217 -7.83 -17.64 -8.72
C LYS A 217 -7.82 -19.18 -8.74
N GLN A 218 -6.64 -19.80 -8.65
CA GLN A 218 -6.45 -21.25 -8.56
C GLN A 218 -6.11 -21.73 -7.12
N GLY A 219 -6.17 -20.84 -6.13
CA GLY A 219 -5.86 -21.18 -4.73
C GLY A 219 -4.37 -21.12 -4.35
N VAL A 220 -3.48 -20.73 -5.25
CA VAL A 220 -2.01 -20.65 -4.99
C VAL A 220 -1.70 -19.74 -3.81
N GLY A 221 -2.20 -18.49 -3.81
CA GLY A 221 -1.95 -17.53 -2.73
C GLY A 221 -2.48 -17.99 -1.36
N LYS A 222 -3.66 -18.64 -1.35
CA LYS A 222 -4.23 -19.24 -0.14
C LYS A 222 -3.32 -20.35 0.41
N ASN A 223 -2.81 -21.23 -0.46
CA ASN A 223 -1.90 -22.29 -0.06
C ASN A 223 -0.56 -21.74 0.47
N LEU A 224 0.00 -20.71 -0.15
CA LEU A 224 1.21 -20.04 0.33
C LEU A 224 1.02 -19.52 1.76
N ILE A 225 -0.09 -18.84 2.04
CA ILE A 225 -0.39 -18.33 3.38
C ILE A 225 -0.57 -19.46 4.41
N ILE A 226 -1.31 -20.52 4.07
CA ILE A 226 -1.53 -21.65 4.98
C ILE A 226 -0.21 -22.35 5.31
N ARG A 227 0.68 -22.51 4.32
CA ARG A 227 2.02 -23.07 4.54
C ARG A 227 2.89 -22.14 5.38
N ALA A 228 2.79 -20.83 5.18
CA ALA A 228 3.47 -19.87 6.04
C ALA A 228 2.98 -19.92 7.50
N PHE A 229 1.69 -20.17 7.73
CA PHE A 229 1.18 -20.41 9.09
C PHE A 229 1.79 -21.66 9.73
N GLN A 230 2.06 -22.72 8.96
CA GLN A 230 2.78 -23.88 9.48
C GLN A 230 4.22 -23.53 9.85
N GLY A 231 4.93 -22.80 8.98
CA GLY A 231 6.27 -22.30 9.30
C GLY A 231 6.31 -21.43 10.57
N LEU A 232 5.31 -20.57 10.77
CA LEU A 232 5.18 -19.80 12.01
C LEU A 232 4.93 -20.68 13.25
N LYS A 233 4.11 -21.74 13.13
CA LYS A 233 3.90 -22.71 14.22
C LYS A 233 5.19 -23.41 14.61
N ASP A 234 5.99 -23.83 13.63
CA ASP A 234 7.27 -24.51 13.86
C ASP A 234 8.28 -23.60 14.59
N LEU A 235 8.13 -22.28 14.42
CA LEU A 235 8.88 -21.24 15.15
C LEU A 235 8.25 -20.83 16.49
N ASN A 236 7.16 -21.48 16.92
CA ASN A 236 6.36 -21.12 18.10
C ASN A 236 5.84 -19.67 18.08
N ILE A 237 5.56 -19.13 16.89
CA ILE A 237 4.97 -17.80 16.68
C ILE A 237 3.46 -17.93 16.52
N LYS A 238 2.72 -17.18 17.33
CA LYS A 238 1.26 -17.32 17.49
C LYS A 238 0.45 -16.28 16.73
N GLU A 239 1.09 -15.43 15.95
CA GLU A 239 0.41 -14.36 15.23
C GLU A 239 1.10 -14.06 13.89
N SER A 240 0.29 -13.82 12.87
CA SER A 240 0.72 -13.32 11.57
C SER A 240 0.03 -11.98 11.31
N ARG A 241 0.76 -11.00 10.77
CA ARG A 241 0.30 -9.65 10.43
C ARG A 241 0.74 -9.29 9.02
N LEU A 242 0.00 -8.42 8.36
CA LEU A 242 0.38 -7.81 7.09
C LEU A 242 -0.34 -6.48 6.92
N GLU A 243 0.18 -5.65 6.01
CA GLU A 243 -0.46 -4.40 5.61
C GLU A 243 -1.08 -4.52 4.22
N VAL A 244 -2.27 -3.96 4.04
CA VAL A 244 -3.00 -4.01 2.77
C VAL A 244 -3.86 -2.77 2.58
N TRP A 245 -3.85 -2.23 1.36
CA TRP A 245 -4.78 -1.16 1.00
C TRP A 245 -6.22 -1.69 1.03
N SER A 246 -7.10 -1.01 1.75
CA SER A 246 -8.47 -1.48 2.02
C SER A 246 -9.34 -1.59 0.77
N ALA A 247 -8.93 -0.94 -0.33
CA ALA A 247 -9.58 -1.07 -1.63
C ALA A 247 -9.13 -2.32 -2.42
N ASN A 248 -8.08 -3.03 -2.00
CA ASN A 248 -7.63 -4.28 -2.62
C ASN A 248 -8.53 -5.46 -2.22
N LYS A 249 -9.79 -5.43 -2.69
CA LYS A 249 -10.81 -6.42 -2.35
C LYS A 249 -10.40 -7.84 -2.75
N ARG A 250 -9.62 -7.99 -3.82
CA ARG A 250 -9.07 -9.27 -4.26
C ARG A 250 -8.13 -9.89 -3.22
N ALA A 251 -7.19 -9.11 -2.68
CA ALA A 251 -6.27 -9.60 -1.66
C ALA A 251 -7.00 -9.84 -0.33
N LEU A 252 -7.84 -8.89 0.10
CA LEU A 252 -8.67 -9.02 1.30
C LEU A 252 -9.55 -10.27 1.28
N SER A 253 -10.13 -10.62 0.13
CA SER A 253 -10.91 -11.85 0.00
C SER A 253 -10.08 -13.11 0.31
N VAL A 254 -8.81 -13.15 -0.09
CA VAL A 254 -7.91 -14.27 0.23
C VAL A 254 -7.56 -14.26 1.72
N TYR A 255 -7.17 -13.11 2.26
CA TYR A 255 -6.79 -12.98 3.66
C TYR A 255 -7.93 -13.33 4.63
N ASN A 256 -9.13 -12.81 4.37
CA ASN A 256 -10.32 -13.12 5.16
C ASN A 256 -10.67 -14.62 5.08
N SER A 257 -10.47 -15.26 3.91
CA SER A 257 -10.75 -16.70 3.74
C SER A 257 -9.84 -17.63 4.56
N VAL A 258 -8.74 -17.11 5.11
CA VAL A 258 -7.82 -17.83 6.01
C VAL A 258 -7.83 -17.24 7.43
N GLY A 259 -8.80 -16.38 7.72
CA GLY A 259 -9.10 -15.86 9.05
C GLY A 259 -8.30 -14.64 9.48
N TYR A 260 -7.69 -13.90 8.56
CA TYR A 260 -7.20 -12.57 8.91
C TYR A 260 -8.39 -11.65 9.23
N GLU A 261 -8.20 -10.79 10.21
CA GLU A 261 -9.17 -9.81 10.67
C GLU A 261 -8.49 -8.44 10.78
N PHE A 262 -9.28 -7.37 10.68
CA PHE A 262 -8.78 -6.01 10.86
C PHE A 262 -8.12 -5.83 12.23
N HIS A 263 -6.94 -5.23 12.26
CA HIS A 263 -6.23 -4.90 13.49
C HIS A 263 -6.15 -3.39 13.72
N GLU A 264 -5.69 -2.65 12.72
CA GLU A 264 -5.39 -1.23 12.82
C GLU A 264 -5.41 -0.59 11.42
N GLU A 265 -5.71 0.70 11.37
CA GLU A 265 -5.50 1.54 10.19
C GLU A 265 -4.28 2.43 10.42
N THR A 266 -3.31 2.35 9.51
CA THR A 266 -2.04 3.09 9.58
C THR A 266 -2.09 4.37 8.75
N GLU A 267 -2.85 4.36 7.66
CA GLU A 267 -3.09 5.52 6.82
C GLU A 267 -4.57 5.63 6.43
N SER A 268 -5.12 6.82 6.51
CA SER A 268 -6.49 7.16 6.11
C SER A 268 -6.47 7.97 4.80
N SER A 269 -7.19 7.50 3.79
CA SER A 269 -7.45 8.23 2.55
C SER A 269 -8.69 9.11 2.73
N ILE A 270 -8.51 10.42 2.65
CA ILE A 270 -9.62 11.37 2.78
C ILE A 270 -9.79 12.08 1.45
N GLY A 271 -10.90 11.84 0.78
CA GLY A 271 -11.09 12.28 -0.58
C GLY A 271 -12.53 12.19 -1.06
N MET A 272 -12.70 12.44 -2.34
CA MET A 272 -13.98 12.33 -3.02
C MET A 272 -13.78 12.08 -4.52
N SER A 273 -14.75 11.42 -5.15
CA SER A 273 -14.87 11.43 -6.61
C SER A 273 -15.32 12.82 -7.08
N LEU A 274 -14.72 13.27 -8.18
CA LEU A 274 -14.99 14.55 -8.85
C LEU A 274 -16.07 14.45 -9.93
#